data_AF-A6XHH3-F1
#
_entry.id   AF-A6XHH3-F1
#
_cell.length_a   1.000
_cell.length_b   1.000
_cell.length_c   1.000
_cell.angle_alpha   90.00
_cell.angle_beta   90.00
_cell.angle_gamma   90.00
#
_symmetry.space_group_name_H-M   'P 1'
#
loop_
_entity.id
_entity.type
_entity.pdbx_description
1 polymer ?
#
loop_
_entity_poly.entity_id
_entity_poly.type
_entity_poly.pdbx_seq_one_letter_code
_entity_poly.pdbx_strand_id
1 'polypeptide(L)'
;FDGDGMVHGLRIKDGKATYVSRYVRTSRLKQEEYFGGAKFMKIGDLKGLFGLFMLSMQMLRAKLNVLDVSYGTGTGNTALVYHHGKLLALQEIDKPYALQVLEDGDLQTLGMLDYDNRLTHSFTAHPKVDPFTGEMFTFGYSITPPYITYRVISRDGFMHDPVPITISDPTMMHDFE
;
A
#
# COMPACT_ATOMS: atom_id res chain seq x y z
N PHE A 1 -1.66 -13.54 -1.97
CA PHE A 1 -1.53 -12.08 -1.99
C PHE A 1 -2.56 -11.35 -1.11
N ASP A 2 -3.58 -12.02 -0.54
CA ASP A 2 -4.72 -11.34 0.13
C ASP A 2 -4.62 -11.12 1.65
N GLY A 3 -3.59 -11.66 2.30
CA GLY A 3 -3.41 -11.59 3.76
C GLY A 3 -2.91 -10.23 4.22
N ASP A 4 -3.15 -9.88 5.48
CA ASP A 4 -2.67 -8.63 6.06
C ASP A 4 -1.13 -8.60 6.14
N GLY A 5 -0.55 -7.41 5.88
CA GLY A 5 0.89 -7.22 5.90
C GLY A 5 1.44 -7.31 7.31
N MET A 6 2.44 -8.17 7.51
CA MET A 6 3.19 -8.30 8.76
C MET A 6 4.66 -8.04 8.47
N VAL A 7 5.21 -7.02 9.14
CA VAL A 7 6.62 -6.65 8.99
C VAL A 7 7.43 -7.29 10.10
N HIS A 8 8.49 -7.97 9.70
CA HIS A 8 9.49 -8.54 10.58
C HIS A 8 10.72 -7.64 10.60
N GLY A 9 11.09 -7.13 11.78
CA GLY A 9 12.28 -6.32 11.98
C GLY A 9 13.33 -7.09 12.77
N LEU A 10 14.58 -7.06 12.31
CA LEU A 10 15.75 -7.55 13.04
C LEU A 10 16.76 -6.42 13.17
N ARG A 11 16.86 -5.83 14.36
CA ARG A 11 17.86 -4.80 14.65
C ARG A 11 19.14 -5.46 15.14
N ILE A 12 20.27 -5.13 14.53
CA ILE A 12 21.60 -5.57 14.95
C ILE A 12 22.38 -4.35 15.44
N LYS A 13 22.77 -4.33 16.71
CA LYS A 13 23.55 -3.23 17.33
C LYS A 13 24.45 -3.78 18.42
N ASP A 14 25.71 -3.34 18.44
CA ASP A 14 26.72 -3.73 19.45
C ASP A 14 26.84 -5.26 19.63
N GLY A 15 26.78 -6.00 18.52
CA GLY A 15 26.85 -7.47 18.50
C GLY A 15 25.59 -8.20 19.02
N LYS A 16 24.50 -7.47 19.32
CA LYS A 16 23.22 -8.03 19.78
C LYS A 16 22.14 -7.87 18.73
N ALA A 17 21.20 -8.81 18.72
CA ALA A 17 20.04 -8.81 17.84
C ALA A 17 18.73 -8.64 18.65
N THR A 18 17.85 -7.77 18.18
CA THR A 18 16.48 -7.58 18.70
C THR A 18 15.50 -7.83 17.57
N TYR A 19 14.52 -8.70 17.80
CA TYR A 19 13.51 -9.06 16.81
C TYR A 19 12.14 -8.51 17.19
N VAL A 20 11.42 -8.00 16.21
CA VAL A 20 10.03 -7.58 16.33
C VAL A 20 9.22 -8.08 15.15
N SER A 21 7.93 -8.31 15.39
CA SER A 21 6.94 -8.53 14.34
C SER A 21 5.70 -7.72 14.66
N ARG A 22 5.23 -6.96 13.67
CA ARG A 22 4.07 -6.07 13.78
C ARG A 22 3.26 -6.13 12.50
N TYR A 23 1.94 -6.23 12.63
CA TYR A 23 1.05 -5.97 11.51
C TYR A 23 1.14 -4.50 11.10
N VAL A 24 1.10 -4.25 9.79
CA VAL A 24 0.82 -2.92 9.26
C VAL A 24 -0.64 -2.61 9.65
N ARG A 25 -0.83 -1.56 10.47
CA ARG A 25 -2.16 -1.18 10.99
C ARG A 25 -2.99 -0.48 9.90
N THR A 26 -3.35 -1.21 8.85
CA THR A 26 -4.14 -0.72 7.72
C THR A 26 -5.57 -0.37 8.14
N SER A 27 -6.24 0.49 7.36
CA SER A 27 -7.68 0.79 7.52
C SER A 27 -8.52 -0.49 7.51
N ARG A 28 -8.20 -1.40 6.57
CA ARG A 28 -8.81 -2.73 6.49
C ARG A 28 -8.66 -3.52 7.79
N LEU A 29 -7.43 -3.71 8.26
CA LEU A 29 -7.17 -4.54 9.45
C LEU A 29 -7.86 -3.97 10.70
N LYS A 30 -7.79 -2.65 10.89
CA LYS A 30 -8.46 -1.97 12.03
C LYS A 30 -9.97 -2.22 12.03
N GLN A 31 -10.61 -2.16 10.85
CA GLN A 31 -12.05 -2.43 10.73
C GLN A 31 -12.37 -3.90 10.95
N GLU A 32 -11.57 -4.83 10.43
CA GLU A 32 -11.77 -6.27 10.64
C GLU A 32 -11.61 -6.67 12.11
N GLU A 33 -10.65 -6.07 12.82
CA GLU A 33 -10.51 -6.21 14.28
C GLU A 33 -11.73 -5.68 15.03
N TYR A 34 -12.23 -4.48 14.66
CA TYR A 34 -13.43 -3.91 15.26
C TYR A 34 -14.65 -4.83 15.13
N PHE A 35 -14.82 -5.46 13.97
CA PHE A 35 -15.91 -6.41 13.72
C PHE A 35 -15.60 -7.86 14.11
N GLY A 36 -14.44 -8.13 14.71
CA GLY A 36 -14.04 -9.46 15.18
C GLY A 36 -13.81 -10.51 14.08
N GLY A 37 -13.52 -10.10 12.84
CA GLY A 37 -13.21 -11.02 11.75
C GLY A 37 -13.22 -10.39 10.37
N ALA A 38 -12.81 -11.16 9.36
CA ALA A 38 -12.68 -10.68 7.98
C ALA A 38 -14.00 -10.13 7.43
N LYS A 39 -13.96 -8.92 6.84
CA LYS A 39 -15.11 -8.22 6.25
C LYS A 39 -14.84 -7.75 4.82
N PHE A 40 -13.57 -7.53 4.47
CA PHE A 40 -13.17 -7.14 3.13
C PHE A 40 -13.02 -8.37 2.25
N MET A 41 -13.35 -8.21 0.97
CA MET A 41 -13.19 -9.28 0.00
C MET A 41 -11.71 -9.56 -0.28
N LYS A 42 -11.41 -10.82 -0.58
CA LYS A 42 -10.10 -11.29 -1.05
C LYS A 42 -10.16 -11.57 -2.56
N ILE A 43 -9.06 -11.45 -3.28
CA ILE A 43 -8.99 -11.82 -4.70
C ILE A 43 -9.43 -13.27 -4.91
N GLY A 44 -9.11 -14.16 -3.96
CA GLY A 44 -9.58 -15.55 -3.98
C GLY A 44 -11.11 -15.73 -3.98
N ASP A 45 -11.88 -14.76 -3.50
CA ASP A 45 -13.35 -14.82 -3.42
C ASP A 45 -14.03 -14.50 -4.77
N LEU A 46 -13.31 -13.94 -5.74
CA LEU A 46 -13.84 -13.45 -7.03
C LEU A 46 -14.20 -14.55 -8.04
N LYS A 47 -14.59 -15.74 -7.59
CA LYS A 47 -14.86 -16.89 -8.47
C LYS A 47 -16.35 -17.08 -8.75
N GLY A 48 -16.72 -16.94 -10.03
CA GLY A 48 -18.06 -17.26 -10.54
C GLY A 48 -19.18 -16.41 -9.93
N LEU A 49 -20.40 -16.97 -9.86
CA LEU A 49 -21.59 -16.30 -9.33
C LEU A 49 -21.43 -15.88 -7.86
N PHE A 50 -20.68 -16.66 -7.07
CA PHE A 50 -20.39 -16.32 -5.67
C PHE A 50 -19.53 -15.06 -5.57
N GLY A 51 -18.55 -14.88 -6.47
CA GLY A 51 -17.76 -13.65 -6.55
C GLY A 51 -18.61 -12.41 -6.83
N LEU A 52 -19.59 -12.51 -7.74
CA LEU A 52 -20.52 -11.41 -8.03
C LEU A 52 -21.39 -11.07 -6.81
N PHE A 53 -21.84 -12.08 -6.07
CA PHE A 53 -22.57 -11.90 -4.81
C PHE A 53 -21.70 -11.18 -3.77
N MET A 54 -20.46 -11.64 -3.57
CA MET A 54 -19.52 -11.03 -2.62
C MET A 54 -19.23 -9.57 -2.98
N LEU A 55 -19.10 -9.25 -4.28
CA LEU A 55 -18.89 -7.88 -4.77
C LEU A 55 -20.09 -6.99 -4.47
N SER A 56 -21.28 -7.49 -4.74
CA SER A 56 -22.53 -6.80 -4.43
C SER A 56 -22.65 -6.53 -2.93
N MET A 57 -22.30 -7.50 -2.09
CA MET A 57 -22.29 -7.36 -0.64
C MET A 57 -21.26 -6.33 -0.15
N GLN A 58 -20.05 -6.32 -0.71
CA GLN A 58 -19.03 -5.33 -0.36
C GLN A 58 -19.47 -3.92 -0.75
N MET A 59 -20.00 -3.74 -1.97
CA MET A 59 -20.55 -2.46 -2.41
C MET A 59 -21.72 -2.00 -1.52
N LEU A 60 -22.60 -2.91 -1.11
CA LEU A 60 -23.70 -2.60 -0.20
C LEU A 60 -23.18 -2.16 1.17
N ARG A 61 -22.21 -2.87 1.75
CA ARG A 61 -21.57 -2.49 3.02
C ARG A 61 -20.91 -1.11 2.96
N ALA A 62 -20.24 -0.80 1.85
CA ALA A 62 -19.64 0.51 1.63
C ALA A 62 -20.70 1.61 1.51
N LYS A 63 -21.76 1.40 0.70
CA LYS A 63 -22.85 2.38 0.54
C LYS A 63 -23.64 2.63 1.81
N LEU A 64 -23.78 1.62 2.67
CA LEU A 64 -24.45 1.72 3.96
C LEU A 64 -23.52 2.21 5.08
N ASN A 65 -22.27 2.62 4.76
CA ASN A 65 -21.25 3.04 5.73
C ASN A 65 -20.96 2.00 6.84
N VAL A 66 -21.15 0.71 6.54
CA VAL A 66 -20.75 -0.39 7.42
C VAL A 66 -19.24 -0.62 7.33
N LEU A 67 -18.68 -0.44 6.14
CA LEU A 67 -17.23 -0.46 5.89
C LEU A 67 -16.82 0.88 5.29
N ASP A 68 -15.76 1.47 5.84
CA ASP A 68 -15.13 2.65 5.30
C ASP A 68 -14.07 2.25 4.26
N VAL A 69 -14.31 2.61 3.01
CA VAL A 69 -13.39 2.38 1.88
C VAL A 69 -12.68 3.65 1.44
N SER A 70 -12.96 4.79 2.08
CA SER A 70 -12.41 6.10 1.70
C SER A 70 -10.90 6.17 1.94
N TYR A 71 -10.40 5.40 2.92
CA TYR A 71 -9.01 5.36 3.33
C TYR A 71 -8.30 4.06 2.89
N GLY A 72 -8.65 3.62 1.67
CA GLY A 72 -8.10 2.42 1.02
C GLY A 72 -8.50 1.09 1.68
N THR A 73 -8.24 0.00 0.96
CA THR A 73 -8.58 -1.37 1.39
C THR A 73 -7.41 -2.35 1.27
N GLY A 74 -6.20 -1.82 1.06
CA GLY A 74 -4.98 -2.57 0.88
C GLY A 74 -4.47 -3.19 2.18
N THR A 75 -3.58 -4.15 2.01
CA THR A 75 -3.00 -4.95 3.11
C THR A 75 -1.58 -4.54 3.47
N GLY A 76 -0.88 -3.77 2.62
CA GLY A 76 0.51 -3.35 2.86
C GLY A 76 1.48 -4.52 2.96
N ASN A 77 1.30 -5.57 2.16
CA ASN A 77 1.94 -6.88 2.35
C ASN A 77 2.97 -7.27 1.27
N THR A 78 3.21 -6.44 0.26
CA THR A 78 3.97 -6.86 -0.93
C THR A 78 5.45 -6.57 -0.79
N ALA A 79 5.81 -5.35 -0.40
CA ALA A 79 7.19 -4.91 -0.33
C ALA A 79 7.38 -3.76 0.67
N LEU A 80 8.66 -3.47 0.96
CA LEU A 80 9.08 -2.34 1.77
C LEU A 80 10.08 -1.48 0.99
N VAL A 81 9.99 -0.17 1.14
CA VAL A 81 11.03 0.77 0.67
C VAL A 81 11.35 1.78 1.76
N TYR A 82 12.62 2.19 1.86
CA TYR A 82 13.02 3.28 2.74
C TYR A 82 13.32 4.53 1.90
N HIS A 83 12.58 5.61 2.15
CA HIS A 83 12.75 6.86 1.42
C HIS A 83 12.37 8.04 2.31
N HIS A 84 13.14 9.13 2.22
CA HIS A 84 12.91 10.36 2.99
C HIS A 84 12.63 10.11 4.49
N GLY A 85 13.49 9.33 5.14
CA GLY A 85 13.41 9.05 6.58
C GLY A 85 12.28 8.10 7.01
N LYS A 86 11.47 7.59 6.07
CA LYS A 86 10.29 6.77 6.35
C LYS A 86 10.46 5.38 5.73
N LEU A 87 10.09 4.35 6.48
CA LEU A 87 9.91 3.01 5.94
C LEU A 87 8.46 2.91 5.43
N LEU A 88 8.27 2.56 4.17
CA LEU A 88 6.95 2.47 3.56
C LEU A 88 6.60 1.00 3.32
N ALA A 89 5.42 0.58 3.77
CA ALA A 89 4.82 -0.70 3.42
C ALA A 89 3.90 -0.56 2.21
N LEU A 90 4.15 -1.38 1.20
CA LEU A 90 3.61 -1.21 -0.14
C LEU A 90 2.72 -2.38 -0.54
N GLN A 91 1.71 -2.07 -1.34
CA GLN A 91 0.82 -3.06 -1.95
C GLN A 91 0.24 -2.50 -3.25
N GLU A 92 0.12 -3.36 -4.27
CA GLU A 92 -0.06 -2.98 -5.68
C GLU A 92 -1.33 -2.17 -6.01
N ILE A 93 -2.34 -2.15 -5.14
CA ILE A 93 -3.65 -1.52 -5.41
C ILE A 93 -4.08 -0.52 -4.34
N ASP A 94 -3.15 -0.04 -3.51
CA ASP A 94 -3.44 0.98 -2.50
C ASP A 94 -2.27 1.97 -2.35
N LYS A 95 -2.48 3.00 -1.53
CA LYS A 95 -1.44 3.95 -1.13
C LYS A 95 -0.47 3.31 -0.13
N PRO A 96 0.78 3.79 -0.04
CA PRO A 96 1.76 3.27 0.89
C PRO A 96 1.39 3.60 2.34
N TYR A 97 1.72 2.71 3.28
CA TYR A 97 1.63 2.98 4.71
C TYR A 97 3.00 3.33 5.26
N ALA A 98 3.12 4.48 5.91
CA ALA A 98 4.35 4.88 6.58
C ALA A 98 4.50 4.14 7.93
N LEU A 99 5.69 3.59 8.14
CA LEU A 99 6.13 2.92 9.34
C LEU A 99 7.31 3.71 9.94
N GLN A 100 7.30 3.84 11.26
CA GLN A 100 8.40 4.36 12.04
C GLN A 100 9.13 3.18 12.70
N VAL A 101 10.46 3.16 12.55
CA VAL A 101 11.34 2.31 13.35
C VAL A 101 11.72 3.08 14.61
N LEU A 102 11.32 2.58 15.77
CA LEU A 102 11.56 3.20 17.06
C LEU A 102 13.02 2.96 17.52
N GLU A 103 13.49 3.77 18.47
CA GLU A 103 14.88 3.70 18.96
C GLU A 103 15.24 2.37 19.64
N ASP A 104 14.25 1.66 20.17
CA ASP A 104 14.38 0.33 20.76
C ASP A 104 14.40 -0.80 19.71
N GLY A 105 13.99 -0.49 18.47
CA GLY A 105 13.89 -1.42 17.35
C GLY A 105 12.46 -1.90 17.08
N ASP A 106 11.45 -1.41 17.81
CA ASP A 106 10.05 -1.72 17.50
C ASP A 106 9.53 -0.95 16.27
N LEU A 107 8.39 -1.38 15.74
CA LEU A 107 7.76 -0.82 14.54
C LEU A 107 6.38 -0.25 14.86
N GLN A 108 6.16 1.00 14.48
CA GLN A 108 4.88 1.67 14.62
C GLN A 108 4.34 2.08 13.24
N THR A 109 3.09 1.71 12.93
CA THR A 109 2.40 2.26 11.77
C THR A 109 1.93 3.68 12.06
N LEU A 110 2.42 4.65 11.27
CA LEU A 110 2.02 6.05 11.38
C LEU A 110 0.67 6.30 10.69
N GLY A 111 0.47 5.67 9.53
CA GLY A 111 -0.75 5.82 8.74
C GLY A 111 -0.49 5.67 7.25
N MET A 112 -1.53 5.90 6.46
CA MET A 112 -1.41 5.96 5.01
C MET A 112 -0.75 7.28 4.61
N LEU A 113 0.11 7.24 3.60
CA LEU A 113 0.80 8.40 3.06
C LEU A 113 0.20 8.79 1.71
N ASP A 114 -0.32 10.01 1.61
CA ASP A 114 -0.93 10.55 0.39
C ASP A 114 -0.18 11.76 -0.21
N TYR A 115 1.00 12.09 0.33
CA TYR A 115 1.89 13.15 -0.14
C TYR A 115 1.19 14.51 -0.28
N ASP A 116 0.59 15.00 0.82
CA ASP A 116 -0.17 16.26 0.86
C ASP A 116 -1.31 16.26 -0.17
N ASN A 117 -2.06 15.16 -0.22
CA ASN A 117 -3.14 14.89 -1.18
C ASN A 117 -2.71 14.81 -2.66
N ARG A 118 -1.41 14.74 -2.97
CA ARG A 118 -0.92 14.66 -4.36
C ARG A 118 -1.00 13.24 -4.94
N LEU A 119 -1.09 12.21 -4.09
CA LEU A 119 -1.30 10.82 -4.47
C LEU A 119 -2.78 10.45 -4.45
N THR A 120 -3.37 10.36 -5.65
CA THR A 120 -4.78 10.03 -5.89
C THR A 120 -5.02 8.67 -6.54
N HIS A 121 -3.95 7.97 -6.90
CA HIS A 121 -3.98 6.65 -7.55
C HIS A 121 -3.21 5.62 -6.71
N SER A 122 -3.21 4.36 -7.16
CA SER A 122 -2.41 3.27 -6.57
C SER A 122 -0.92 3.57 -6.60
N PHE A 123 -0.15 2.90 -5.74
CA PHE A 123 1.29 3.04 -5.66
C PHE A 123 1.94 1.67 -5.85
N THR A 124 2.90 1.56 -6.77
CA THR A 124 3.56 0.28 -7.07
C THR A 124 4.24 -0.29 -5.82
N ALA A 125 4.26 -1.61 -5.72
CA ALA A 125 5.03 -2.30 -4.69
C ALA A 125 6.55 -2.21 -4.94
N HIS A 126 7.00 -1.84 -6.13
CA HIS A 126 8.42 -1.89 -6.50
C HIS A 126 8.97 -0.54 -6.97
N PRO A 127 8.85 0.54 -6.17
CA PRO A 127 9.46 1.82 -6.52
C PRO A 127 10.99 1.67 -6.56
N LYS A 128 11.65 2.46 -7.40
CA LYS A 128 13.11 2.46 -7.54
C LYS A 128 13.67 3.77 -7.00
N VAL A 129 14.63 3.69 -6.08
CA VAL A 129 15.32 4.86 -5.56
C VAL A 129 16.65 5.00 -6.30
N ASP A 130 16.89 6.15 -6.93
CA ASP A 130 18.15 6.47 -7.56
C ASP A 130 19.23 6.67 -6.48
N PRO A 131 20.33 5.89 -6.47
CA PRO A 131 21.38 6.03 -5.47
C PRO A 131 22.18 7.33 -5.59
N PHE A 132 22.17 8.00 -6.75
CA PHE A 132 22.90 9.25 -7.00
C PHE A 132 22.06 10.46 -6.63
N THR A 133 20.82 10.56 -7.13
CA THR A 133 19.96 11.73 -6.87
C THR A 133 19.17 11.58 -5.56
N GLY A 134 18.88 10.35 -5.13
CA GLY A 134 17.98 10.05 -4.00
C GLY A 134 16.50 10.22 -4.35
N GLU A 135 16.18 10.45 -5.62
CA GLU A 135 14.79 10.48 -6.10
C GLU A 135 14.22 9.07 -6.13
N MET A 136 12.93 8.95 -5.86
CA MET A 136 12.19 7.70 -5.94
C MET A 136 11.21 7.75 -7.09
N PHE A 137 11.37 6.83 -8.02
CA PHE A 137 10.50 6.62 -9.15
C PHE A 137 9.43 5.60 -8.79
N THR A 138 8.18 5.90 -9.12
CA THR A 138 7.02 5.07 -8.81
C THR A 138 5.96 5.23 -9.89
N PHE A 139 5.01 4.32 -9.92
CA PHE A 139 3.85 4.42 -10.79
C PHE A 139 2.63 3.80 -10.11
N GLY A 140 1.45 4.10 -10.63
CA GLY A 140 0.21 3.40 -10.32
C GLY A 140 -0.45 2.92 -11.60
N TYR A 141 -1.03 1.72 -11.59
CA TYR A 141 -1.87 1.24 -12.68
C TYR A 141 -3.33 1.11 -12.26
N SER A 142 -4.24 1.25 -13.22
CA SER A 142 -5.69 1.25 -13.03
C SER A 142 -6.39 0.43 -14.11
N ILE A 143 -7.61 -0.02 -13.80
CA ILE A 143 -8.51 -0.65 -14.77
C ILE A 143 -9.27 0.37 -15.64
N THR A 144 -9.19 1.66 -15.28
CA THR A 144 -9.78 2.78 -16.04
C THR A 144 -8.70 3.78 -16.47
N PRO A 145 -8.88 4.52 -17.58
CA PRO A 145 -7.96 5.58 -17.98
C PRO A 145 -7.84 6.71 -16.94
N PRO A 146 -6.64 7.30 -16.75
CA PRO A 146 -5.35 6.86 -17.29
C PRO A 146 -4.93 5.51 -16.70
N TYR A 147 -4.60 4.55 -17.56
CA TYR A 147 -4.29 3.18 -17.12
C TYR A 147 -2.97 3.09 -16.35
N ILE A 148 -2.02 3.98 -16.64
CA ILE A 148 -0.74 4.08 -15.92
C ILE A 148 -0.45 5.55 -15.65
N THR A 149 -0.05 5.84 -14.41
CA THR A 149 0.45 7.15 -14.02
C THR A 149 1.81 7.00 -13.37
N TYR A 150 2.84 7.57 -14.00
CA TYR A 150 4.19 7.64 -13.47
C TYR A 150 4.37 8.86 -12.56
N ARG A 151 5.23 8.72 -11.57
CA ARG A 151 5.51 9.72 -10.54
C ARG A 151 6.99 9.69 -10.16
N VAL A 152 7.51 10.87 -9.85
CA VAL A 152 8.81 11.05 -9.22
C VAL A 152 8.60 11.66 -7.85
N ILE A 153 9.33 11.19 -6.85
CA ILE A 153 9.35 11.76 -5.51
C ILE A 153 10.79 12.19 -5.22
N SER A 154 11.00 13.47 -4.96
CA SER A 154 12.32 14.01 -4.61
C SER A 154 12.90 13.35 -3.35
N ARG A 155 14.21 13.48 -3.14
CA ARG A 155 14.87 13.02 -1.89
C ARG A 155 14.27 13.59 -0.60
N ASP A 156 13.63 14.75 -0.70
CA ASP A 156 12.99 15.45 0.42
C ASP A 156 11.52 15.05 0.59
N GLY A 157 11.05 14.02 -0.12
CA GLY A 157 9.72 13.46 0.01
C GLY A 157 8.62 14.23 -0.74
N PHE A 158 8.98 15.27 -1.51
CA PHE A 158 8.01 15.97 -2.35
C PHE A 158 7.67 15.15 -3.60
N MET A 159 6.38 14.86 -3.81
CA MET A 159 5.87 14.15 -4.99
C MET A 159 5.64 15.13 -6.16
N HIS A 160 6.34 14.94 -7.27
CA HIS A 160 6.16 15.73 -8.49
C HIS A 160 4.83 15.44 -9.20
N ASP A 161 4.51 16.27 -10.19
CA ASP A 161 3.27 16.17 -10.96
C ASP A 161 3.13 14.81 -11.68
N PRO A 162 1.90 14.33 -11.89
CA PRO A 162 1.67 13.05 -12.56
C PRO A 162 2.07 13.09 -14.03
N VAL A 163 2.70 12.02 -14.49
CA VAL A 163 2.96 11.79 -15.92
C VAL A 163 2.11 10.58 -16.36
N PRO A 164 0.95 10.79 -17.00
CA PRO A 164 0.16 9.68 -17.52
C PRO A 164 0.89 9.00 -18.68
N ILE A 165 0.92 7.67 -18.68
CA ILE A 165 1.47 6.87 -19.78
C ILE A 165 0.31 6.27 -20.56
N THR A 166 0.21 6.63 -21.83
CA THR A 166 -0.86 6.15 -22.72
C THR A 166 -0.57 4.74 -23.19
N ILE A 167 -1.44 3.80 -22.85
CA ILE A 167 -1.49 2.44 -23.37
C ILE A 167 -2.92 2.14 -23.85
N SER A 168 -3.07 1.14 -24.73
CA SER A 168 -4.38 0.81 -25.33
C SER A 168 -5.35 0.17 -24.35
N ASP A 169 -4.83 -0.62 -23.41
CA ASP A 169 -5.64 -1.51 -22.57
C ASP A 169 -5.10 -1.56 -21.13
N PRO A 170 -5.96 -1.79 -20.13
CA PRO A 170 -5.53 -1.94 -18.75
C PRO A 170 -4.61 -3.16 -18.62
N THR A 171 -3.37 -2.92 -18.20
CA THR A 171 -2.33 -3.95 -18.08
C THR A 171 -1.85 -4.03 -16.64
N MET A 172 -1.85 -5.24 -16.06
CA MET A 172 -1.24 -5.45 -14.75
C MET A 172 0.27 -5.34 -14.90
N MET A 173 0.88 -4.43 -14.12
CA MET A 173 2.32 -4.22 -14.10
C MET A 173 2.80 -4.33 -12.67
N HIS A 174 3.46 -5.44 -12.37
CA HIS A 174 3.99 -5.70 -11.04
C HIS A 174 5.23 -4.85 -10.76
N ASP A 175 6.16 -4.80 -11.71
CA ASP A 175 7.46 -4.12 -11.57
C ASP A 175 7.82 -3.35 -12.85
N PHE A 176 8.83 -2.51 -12.78
CA PHE A 176 9.39 -1.71 -13.86
C PHE A 176 10.91 -1.50 -13.69
N GLU A 177 11.56 -1.06 -14.75
CA GLU A 177 12.98 -0.67 -14.76
C GLU A 177 13.16 0.72 -15.37
#